data_AF-A0A1F5CPZ3-F1
#
_entry.id   AF-A0A1F5CPZ3-F1
#
_cell.length_a   1.000
_cell.length_b   1.000
_cell.length_c   1.000
_cell.angle_alpha   90.00
_cell.angle_beta   90.00
_cell.angle_gamma   90.00
#
_symmetry.space_group_name_H-M   'P 1'
#
loop_
_entity.id
_entity.type
_entity.pdbx_description
1 polymer ?
#
loop_
_entity_poly.entity_id
_entity_poly.type
_entity_poly.pdbx_seq_one_letter_code
_entity_poly.pdbx_strand_id
1 'polypeptide(L)'
;GSSARGNKTWEDRAKDSILGFLEENAGSIVAAVHVVNITTFLEAEERLARKGYLSLDVEMVGYIRHTLGETPLVAANKIDKGSEEDVVANLEAFISRVAGGEEDVRQHVFPVSAKTGDGVGALRGRLVEVLRRAGFRDPFEYLRG
;
A
#
# COMPACT_ATOMS: atom_id res chain seq x y z
N GLY A 1 -4.86 -33.13 0.42
CA GLY A 1 -5.04 -31.80 -0.21
C GLY A 1 -6.48 -31.37 -0.07
N SER A 2 -6.75 -30.27 0.64
CA SER A 2 -8.11 -29.68 0.74
C SER A 2 -8.11 -28.18 1.12
N SER A 3 -7.02 -27.63 1.68
CA SER A 3 -6.98 -26.23 2.13
C SER A 3 -6.86 -25.18 1.02
N ALA A 4 -6.36 -25.53 -0.17
CA ALA A 4 -6.09 -24.55 -1.23
C ALA A 4 -7.36 -24.01 -1.94
N ARG A 5 -8.48 -24.73 -1.90
CA ARG A 5 -9.74 -24.30 -2.57
C ARG A 5 -10.55 -23.29 -1.73
N GLY A 6 -10.46 -23.37 -0.40
CA GLY A 6 -11.17 -22.46 0.50
C GLY A 6 -10.61 -21.03 0.48
N ASN A 7 -9.27 -20.90 0.51
CA ASN A 7 -8.61 -19.59 0.53
C ASN A 7 -8.88 -18.76 -0.72
N LYS A 8 -8.83 -19.38 -1.91
CA LYS A 8 -9.02 -18.65 -3.17
C LYS A 8 -10.41 -17.99 -3.25
N THR A 9 -11.46 -18.71 -2.87
CA THR A 9 -12.84 -18.14 -2.86
C THR A 9 -13.08 -17.08 -1.79
N TRP A 10 -12.28 -17.07 -0.72
CA TRP A 10 -12.38 -16.05 0.32
C TRP A 10 -11.58 -14.81 -0.06
N GLU A 11 -10.36 -14.99 -0.59
CA GLU A 11 -9.55 -13.91 -1.15
C GLU A 11 -10.27 -13.21 -2.30
N ASP A 12 -10.87 -13.95 -3.24
CA ASP A 12 -11.62 -13.38 -4.37
C ASP A 12 -12.83 -12.58 -3.86
N ARG A 13 -13.63 -13.12 -2.92
CA ARG A 13 -14.77 -12.39 -2.33
C ARG A 13 -14.35 -11.16 -1.51
N ALA A 14 -13.25 -11.26 -0.78
CA ALA A 14 -12.73 -10.14 0.01
C ALA A 14 -12.24 -9.02 -0.92
N LYS A 15 -11.56 -9.37 -2.03
CA LYS A 15 -11.20 -8.42 -3.07
C LYS A 15 -12.43 -7.74 -3.64
N ASP A 16 -13.41 -8.51 -4.15
CA ASP A 16 -14.62 -7.94 -4.74
C ASP A 16 -15.37 -7.00 -3.78
N SER A 17 -15.40 -7.34 -2.49
CA SER A 17 -16.01 -6.49 -1.46
C SER A 17 -15.22 -5.20 -1.22
N ILE A 18 -13.89 -5.24 -1.24
CA ILE A 18 -13.04 -4.06 -1.09
C ILE A 18 -13.18 -3.15 -2.32
N LEU A 19 -13.17 -3.73 -3.53
CA LEU A 19 -13.32 -3.00 -4.79
C LEU A 19 -14.70 -2.31 -4.82
N GLY A 20 -15.78 -3.05 -4.53
CA GLY A 20 -17.12 -2.48 -4.45
C GLY A 20 -17.24 -1.37 -3.41
N PHE A 21 -16.64 -1.53 -2.22
CA PHE A 21 -16.62 -0.48 -1.21
C PHE A 21 -15.92 0.79 -1.70
N LEU A 22 -14.78 0.66 -2.38
CA LEU A 22 -14.04 1.81 -2.91
C LEU A 22 -14.85 2.54 -3.98
N GLU A 23 -15.50 1.81 -4.90
CA GLU A 23 -16.34 2.39 -5.95
C GLU A 23 -17.57 3.12 -5.39
N GLU A 24 -18.29 2.48 -4.47
CA GLU A 24 -19.50 3.03 -3.87
C GLU A 24 -19.21 4.26 -3.00
N ASN A 25 -18.03 4.31 -2.37
CA ASN A 25 -17.69 5.34 -1.39
C ASN A 25 -16.60 6.31 -1.87
N ALA A 26 -16.18 6.25 -3.14
CA ALA A 26 -15.06 7.04 -3.66
C ALA A 26 -15.18 8.53 -3.30
N GLY A 27 -16.37 9.13 -3.46
CA GLY A 27 -16.62 10.54 -3.12
C GLY A 27 -16.62 10.88 -1.63
N SER A 28 -16.62 9.87 -0.75
CA SER A 28 -16.57 10.03 0.72
C SER A 28 -15.20 9.64 1.31
N ILE A 29 -14.31 9.04 0.51
CA ILE A 29 -12.97 8.65 0.95
C ILE A 29 -12.02 9.81 0.68
N VAL A 30 -11.48 10.38 1.76
CA VAL A 30 -10.58 11.53 1.70
C VAL A 30 -9.13 11.11 1.45
N ALA A 31 -8.74 9.96 1.97
CA ALA A 31 -7.38 9.44 1.89
C ALA A 31 -7.40 7.92 2.03
N ALA A 32 -6.46 7.26 1.34
CA ALA A 32 -6.22 5.83 1.47
C ALA A 32 -4.74 5.58 1.84
N VAL A 33 -4.52 4.58 2.69
CA VAL A 33 -3.19 4.06 3.02
C VAL A 33 -3.16 2.58 2.67
N HIS A 34 -2.36 2.21 1.65
CA HIS A 34 -2.14 0.81 1.28
C HIS A 34 -0.89 0.29 1.98
N VAL A 35 -1.01 -0.80 2.73
CA VAL A 35 0.12 -1.37 3.49
C VAL A 35 0.66 -2.59 2.77
N VAL A 36 1.96 -2.56 2.43
CA VAL A 36 2.64 -3.61 1.68
C VAL A 36 3.76 -4.21 2.52
N ASN A 37 3.99 -5.52 2.45
CA ASN A 37 5.20 -6.12 3.02
C ASN A 37 6.37 -5.99 2.03
N ILE A 38 7.26 -5.04 2.25
CA ILE A 38 8.29 -4.72 1.25
C ILE A 38 9.41 -5.77 1.20
N THR A 39 9.73 -6.38 2.34
CA THR A 39 10.87 -7.32 2.46
C THR A 39 10.81 -8.56 1.57
N THR A 40 9.62 -8.92 1.10
CA THR A 40 9.40 -10.11 0.27
C THR A 40 8.88 -9.76 -1.12
N PHE A 41 8.97 -8.50 -1.54
CA PHE A 41 8.30 -8.02 -2.75
C PHE A 41 8.85 -8.67 -4.02
N LEU A 42 10.17 -8.62 -4.23
CA LEU A 42 10.84 -9.20 -5.40
C LEU A 42 10.63 -10.71 -5.49
N GLU A 43 10.74 -11.43 -4.37
CA GLU A 43 10.48 -12.88 -4.33
C GLU A 43 9.02 -13.20 -4.69
N ALA A 44 8.07 -12.42 -4.17
CA ALA A 44 6.66 -12.59 -4.47
C ALA A 44 6.35 -12.28 -5.95
N GLU A 45 6.94 -11.21 -6.48
CA GLU A 45 6.87 -10.81 -7.89
C GLU A 45 7.41 -11.89 -8.80
N GLU A 46 8.61 -12.41 -8.54
CA GLU A 46 9.21 -13.45 -9.37
C GLU A 46 8.31 -14.70 -9.43
N ARG A 47 7.76 -15.09 -8.29
CA ARG A 47 6.82 -16.23 -8.20
C ARG A 47 5.54 -16.01 -9.00
N LEU A 48 5.04 -14.77 -9.07
CA LEU A 48 3.84 -14.41 -9.83
C LEU A 48 4.14 -14.27 -11.33
N ALA A 49 5.28 -13.68 -11.68
CA ALA A 49 5.75 -13.54 -13.06
C ALA A 49 5.92 -14.91 -13.74
N ARG A 50 6.45 -15.92 -13.02
CA ARG A 50 6.51 -17.32 -13.50
C ARG A 50 5.14 -17.92 -13.82
N LYS A 51 4.06 -17.34 -13.30
CA LYS A 51 2.66 -17.74 -13.53
C LYS A 51 1.93 -16.77 -14.46
N GLY A 52 2.60 -15.74 -14.99
CA GLY A 52 2.00 -14.71 -15.84
C GLY A 52 1.07 -13.74 -15.11
N TYR A 53 1.22 -13.58 -13.79
CA TYR A 53 0.43 -12.65 -12.97
C TYR A 53 1.27 -11.47 -12.49
N LEU A 54 0.62 -10.33 -12.26
CA LEU A 54 1.19 -9.15 -11.61
C LEU A 54 1.02 -9.24 -10.08
N SER A 55 1.85 -8.54 -9.30
CA SER A 55 1.61 -8.36 -7.87
C SER A 55 0.28 -7.66 -7.60
N LEU A 56 -0.50 -8.30 -6.73
CA LEU A 56 -1.74 -7.75 -6.20
C LEU A 56 -1.55 -6.35 -5.61
N ASP A 57 -0.43 -6.10 -4.93
CA ASP A 57 -0.17 -4.78 -4.32
C ASP A 57 0.00 -3.69 -5.39
N VAL A 58 0.62 -4.02 -6.52
CA VAL A 58 0.77 -3.09 -7.65
C VAL A 58 -0.59 -2.81 -8.29
N GLU A 59 -1.40 -3.85 -8.50
CA GLU A 59 -2.76 -3.72 -9.02
C GLU A 59 -3.65 -2.86 -8.11
N MET A 60 -3.60 -3.10 -6.80
CA MET A 60 -4.41 -2.37 -5.83
C MET A 60 -4.04 -0.89 -5.75
N VAL A 61 -2.75 -0.52 -5.81
CA VAL A 61 -2.37 0.89 -5.83
C VAL A 61 -2.89 1.58 -7.09
N GLY A 62 -2.75 0.95 -8.26
CA GLY A 62 -3.30 1.47 -9.51
C GLY A 62 -4.81 1.63 -9.47
N TYR A 63 -5.52 0.61 -8.94
CA TYR A 63 -6.97 0.64 -8.81
C TYR A 63 -7.46 1.73 -7.85
N ILE A 64 -6.85 1.86 -6.67
CA ILE A 64 -7.20 2.92 -5.71
C ILE A 64 -6.95 4.29 -6.32
N ARG A 65 -5.80 4.48 -6.98
CA ARG A 65 -5.47 5.73 -7.67
C ARG A 65 -6.51 6.08 -8.74
N HIS A 66 -6.90 5.11 -9.55
CA HIS A 66 -7.93 5.31 -10.57
C HIS A 66 -9.29 5.66 -9.96
N THR A 67 -9.68 4.96 -8.89
CA THR A 67 -11.01 5.07 -8.28
C THR A 67 -11.17 6.35 -7.47
N LEU A 68 -10.14 6.75 -6.72
CA LEU A 68 -10.17 7.95 -5.86
C LEU A 68 -9.67 9.21 -6.57
N GLY A 69 -9.03 9.08 -7.74
CA GLY A 69 -8.42 10.18 -8.48
C GLY A 69 -7.10 10.71 -7.91
N GLU A 70 -6.61 10.11 -6.82
CA GLU A 70 -5.40 10.52 -6.09
C GLU A 70 -4.55 9.29 -5.77
N THR A 71 -3.23 9.43 -5.84
CA THR A 71 -2.30 8.33 -5.51
C THR A 71 -2.38 8.00 -4.02
N PRO A 72 -2.70 6.75 -3.61
CA PRO A 72 -2.77 6.41 -2.20
C PRO A 72 -1.39 6.50 -1.55
N LEU A 73 -1.36 6.81 -0.26
CA LEU A 73 -0.13 6.66 0.52
C LEU A 73 0.18 5.17 0.65
N VAL A 74 1.42 4.77 0.46
CA VAL A 74 1.86 3.38 0.60
C VAL A 74 2.78 3.27 1.81
N ALA A 75 2.39 2.41 2.75
CA ALA A 75 3.25 2.00 3.85
C ALA A 75 4.04 0.75 3.43
N ALA A 76 5.25 0.93 2.92
CA ALA A 76 6.19 -0.14 2.58
C ALA A 76 6.78 -0.71 3.89
N ASN A 77 6.03 -1.63 4.49
CA ASN A 77 6.21 -2.08 5.86
C ASN A 77 7.21 -3.22 6.02
N LYS A 78 7.67 -3.40 7.26
CA LYS A 78 8.59 -4.44 7.77
C LYS A 78 10.06 -4.23 7.39
N ILE A 79 10.50 -2.99 7.22
CA ILE A 79 11.92 -2.70 6.94
C ILE A 79 12.88 -3.25 8.01
N ASP A 80 12.38 -3.60 9.20
CA ASP A 80 13.14 -4.27 10.26
C ASP A 80 13.51 -5.74 9.98
N LYS A 81 13.00 -6.35 8.90
CA LYS A 81 13.17 -7.78 8.61
C LYS A 81 14.13 -8.13 7.46
N GLY A 82 14.78 -7.15 6.83
CA GLY A 82 15.73 -7.37 5.74
C GLY A 82 17.06 -6.66 5.98
N SER A 83 18.06 -6.97 5.16
CA SER A 83 19.25 -6.11 5.06
C SER A 83 18.86 -4.76 4.45
N GLU A 84 19.68 -3.73 4.68
CA GLU A 84 19.43 -2.40 4.09
C GLU A 84 19.40 -2.48 2.56
N GLU A 85 20.34 -3.23 1.98
CA GLU A 85 20.45 -3.44 0.55
C GLU A 85 19.21 -4.14 -0.04
N ASP A 86 18.73 -5.19 0.64
CA ASP A 86 17.52 -5.91 0.20
C ASP A 86 16.28 -5.02 0.31
N VAL A 87 16.15 -4.25 1.40
CA VAL A 87 15.01 -3.32 1.58
C VAL A 87 15.01 -2.26 0.49
N VAL A 88 16.17 -1.66 0.19
CA VAL A 88 16.31 -0.68 -0.89
C VAL A 88 15.96 -1.31 -2.24
N ALA A 89 16.51 -2.48 -2.57
CA ALA A 89 16.23 -3.16 -3.83
C ALA A 89 14.73 -3.47 -4.01
N ASN A 90 14.08 -3.98 -2.97
CA ASN A 90 12.64 -4.25 -2.99
C ASN A 90 11.82 -2.96 -3.14
N LEU A 91 12.22 -1.88 -2.46
CA LEU A 91 11.53 -0.59 -2.53
C LEU A 91 11.62 0.03 -3.92
N GLU A 92 12.81 0.07 -4.52
CA GLU A 92 13.00 0.57 -5.88
C GLU A 92 12.21 -0.25 -6.91
N ALA A 93 12.22 -1.58 -6.76
CA ALA A 93 11.43 -2.46 -7.62
C ALA A 93 9.93 -2.17 -7.48
N PHE A 94 9.43 -2.02 -6.25
CA PHE A 94 8.02 -1.72 -6.00
C PHE A 94 7.63 -0.37 -6.63
N ILE A 95 8.40 0.69 -6.35
CA ILE A 95 8.16 2.03 -6.90
C ILE A 95 8.15 1.98 -8.43
N SER A 96 9.13 1.30 -9.05
CA SER A 96 9.21 1.17 -10.51
C SER A 96 7.96 0.51 -11.10
N ARG A 97 7.41 -0.52 -10.44
CA ARG A 97 6.20 -1.22 -10.91
C ARG A 97 4.93 -0.39 -10.75
N VAL A 98 4.80 0.35 -9.65
CA VAL A 98 3.62 1.19 -9.40
C VAL A 98 3.65 2.46 -10.23
N ALA A 99 4.81 3.07 -10.42
CA ALA A 99 4.96 4.32 -11.16
C ALA A 99 4.50 4.21 -12.61
N GLY A 100 4.75 3.08 -13.27
CA GLY A 100 4.46 2.94 -14.70
C GLY A 100 5.13 4.00 -15.58
N GLY A 101 6.13 4.73 -15.05
CA GLY A 101 6.79 5.89 -15.68
C GLY A 101 6.51 7.25 -15.02
N GLU A 102 5.65 7.34 -14.00
CA GLU A 102 5.34 8.59 -13.31
C GLU A 102 6.25 8.87 -12.10
N GLU A 103 6.88 10.03 -12.09
CA GLU A 103 7.90 10.42 -11.10
C GLU A 103 7.29 10.74 -9.71
N ASP A 104 5.99 11.02 -9.67
CA ASP A 104 5.25 11.49 -8.49
C ASP A 104 4.83 10.36 -7.53
N VAL A 105 4.98 9.08 -7.91
CA VAL A 105 4.59 7.96 -7.06
C VAL A 105 5.53 7.80 -5.86
N ARG A 106 6.82 8.10 -6.04
CA ARG A 106 7.84 7.93 -4.98
C ARG A 106 7.52 8.72 -3.71
N GLN A 107 6.99 9.95 -3.84
CA GLN A 107 6.58 10.80 -2.71
C GLN A 107 5.36 10.25 -1.93
N HIS A 108 4.69 9.22 -2.46
CA HIS A 108 3.59 8.54 -1.80
C HIS A 108 4.02 7.24 -1.11
N VAL A 109 5.25 6.76 -1.31
CA VAL A 109 5.74 5.51 -0.72
C VAL A 109 6.64 5.79 0.48
N PHE A 110 6.24 5.26 1.64
CA PHE A 110 6.92 5.46 2.92
C PHE A 110 7.47 4.12 3.41
N PRO A 111 8.81 3.92 3.47
CA PRO A 111 9.39 2.78 4.16
C PRO A 111 9.09 2.89 5.64
N VAL A 112 8.48 1.85 6.23
CA VAL A 112 8.10 1.85 7.65
C VAL A 112 8.43 0.52 8.31
N SER A 113 8.66 0.56 9.62
CA SER A 113 8.52 -0.60 10.49
C SER A 113 7.42 -0.33 11.49
N ALA A 114 6.27 -0.98 11.32
CA ALA A 114 5.21 -0.96 12.33
C ALA A 114 5.66 -1.57 13.66
N LYS A 115 6.73 -2.38 13.66
CA LYS A 115 7.27 -3.03 14.85
C LYS A 115 8.13 -2.07 15.69
N THR A 116 9.03 -1.31 15.05
CA THR A 116 9.94 -0.39 15.75
C THR A 116 9.41 1.05 15.81
N GLY A 117 8.41 1.38 14.98
CA GLY A 117 7.91 2.73 14.79
C GLY A 117 8.68 3.54 13.75
N ASP A 118 9.74 2.98 13.16
CA ASP A 118 10.55 3.67 12.16
C ASP A 118 9.72 4.04 10.92
N GLY A 119 9.95 5.23 10.38
CA GLY A 119 9.21 5.80 9.24
C GLY A 119 7.72 6.15 9.49
N VAL A 120 7.09 5.63 10.55
CA VAL A 120 5.64 5.82 10.82
C VAL A 120 5.30 7.31 11.02
N GLY A 121 6.20 8.08 11.64
CA GLY A 121 6.02 9.52 11.85
C GLY A 121 5.89 10.31 10.54
N ALA A 122 6.69 9.96 9.52
CA ALA A 122 6.65 10.62 8.21
C ALA A 122 5.34 10.30 7.47
N LEU A 123 4.94 9.02 7.44
CA LEU A 123 3.66 8.60 6.88
C LEU A 123 2.47 9.28 7.57
N ARG A 124 2.48 9.32 8.91
CA ARG A 124 1.46 10.01 9.71
C ARG A 124 1.39 11.49 9.37
N GLY A 125 2.55 12.16 9.28
CA GLY A 125 2.63 13.58 8.93
C GLY A 125 1.99 13.85 7.56
N ARG A 126 2.29 13.03 6.56
CA ARG A 126 1.70 13.15 5.22
C ARG A 126 0.19 12.90 5.22
N LEU A 127 -0.28 11.89 5.93
CA LEU A 127 -1.72 11.61 6.07
C LEU A 127 -2.45 12.79 6.71
N VAL A 128 -1.91 13.33 7.81
CA VAL A 128 -2.50 14.52 8.48
C VAL A 128 -2.53 15.72 7.55
N GLU A 129 -1.50 15.92 6.73
CA GLU A 129 -1.48 16.98 5.73
C GLU A 129 -2.60 16.83 4.69
N VAL A 130 -2.79 15.62 4.14
CA VAL A 130 -3.87 15.31 3.20
C VAL A 130 -5.24 15.60 3.84
N LEU A 131 -5.46 15.11 5.06
CA LEU A 131 -6.70 15.35 5.81
C LEU A 131 -6.96 16.84 6.05
N ARG A 132 -5.94 17.60 6.46
CA ARG A 132 -6.05 19.05 6.70
C ARG A 132 -6.37 19.82 5.42
N ARG A 133 -5.76 19.47 4.29
CA ARG A 133 -6.06 20.09 2.98
C ARG A 133 -7.51 19.87 2.58
N ALA A 134 -8.09 18.73 2.96
CA ALA A 134 -9.51 18.42 2.76
C ALA A 134 -10.44 19.00 3.85
N GLY A 135 -9.92 19.78 4.81
CA GLY A 135 -10.72 20.44 5.86
C GLY A 135 -10.97 19.58 7.11
N PHE A 136 -10.31 18.43 7.25
CA PHE A 136 -10.44 17.55 8.41
C PHE A 136 -9.45 17.92 9.53
N ARG A 137 -9.85 17.64 10.77
CA ARG A 137 -8.97 17.77 11.95
C ARG A 137 -7.95 16.64 11.99
N ASP A 138 -6.83 16.85 12.69
CA ASP A 138 -5.83 15.81 12.92
C ASP A 138 -6.45 14.71 13.83
N PRO A 139 -6.71 13.50 13.29
CA PRO A 139 -7.39 12.44 14.05
C PRO A 139 -6.50 11.87 15.17
N PHE A 140 -5.22 12.21 15.16
CA PHE A 140 -4.23 11.72 16.11
C PHE A 140 -3.91 12.75 17.20
N GLU A 141 -4.64 13.87 17.29
CA GLU A 141 -4.45 14.86 18.38
C GLU A 141 -4.63 14.23 19.76
N TYR A 142 -5.58 13.29 19.89
CA TYR A 142 -5.88 12.62 21.16
C TYR A 142 -4.93 11.46 21.50
N LEU A 143 -4.11 11.01 20.56
CA LEU A 143 -3.12 9.93 20.79
C LEU A 143 -1.79 10.46 21.33
N ARG A 144 -1.66 11.77 21.57
CA ARG A 144 -0.47 12.38 22.17
C ARG A 144 -0.51 12.39 23.71
N GLY A 145 -1.43 11.62 24.32
CA GLY A 145 -1.58 11.45 25.76
C GLY A 145 -0.85 10.22 26.28
#